data_AF-A0A2H0ALX9-F1
#
_entry.id   AF-A0A2H0ALX9-F1
#
_cell.length_a   1.000
_cell.length_b   1.000
_cell.length_c   1.000
_cell.angle_alpha   90.00
_cell.angle_beta   90.00
_cell.angle_gamma   90.00
#
_symmetry.space_group_name_H-M   'P 1'
#
loop_
_entity.id
_entity.type
_entity.pdbx_description
1 polymer ?
#
loop_
_entity_poly.entity_id
_entity_poly.type
_entity_poly.pdbx_seq_one_letter_code
_entity_poly.pdbx_strand_id
1 'polypeptide(L)'
;MGTRKVSEQPQSLMRSEQAIFDELAKLCSSPGYIHAIAYLCFRDNMIRYSGEMKPEDMRHMFSKNRLIRTETSTLIGLLIKNEIDCRVPAPNVLQQYIDKTEALLQEIHQSMSAAFWATLDPTKVGDKNFNPFTSGAVLREPIFYGGESAYSFQYRDLSPKKYARDNDWLTANKRFSIEAARNVVHAIGRMQDERSIATLQTMRGRVLPASVLAYG
;
A
#
# COMPACT_ATOMS: atom_id res chain seq x y z
N MET A 1 36.63 19.70 -32.89
CA MET A 1 35.69 18.56 -33.01
C MET A 1 35.77 17.77 -31.72
N GLY A 2 34.98 18.19 -30.72
CA GLY A 2 35.07 17.68 -29.36
C GLY A 2 34.27 16.40 -29.19
N THR A 3 34.94 15.31 -28.83
CA THR A 3 34.32 14.06 -28.39
C THR A 3 33.71 14.28 -27.01
N ARG A 4 32.38 14.39 -26.97
CA ARG A 4 31.60 14.43 -25.73
C ARG A 4 31.69 13.05 -25.08
N LYS A 5 32.46 12.94 -23.99
CA LYS A 5 32.40 11.79 -23.08
C LYS A 5 30.94 11.64 -22.63
N VAL A 6 30.33 10.51 -22.96
CA VAL A 6 29.09 10.05 -22.33
C VAL A 6 29.43 9.89 -20.85
N SER A 7 28.80 10.70 -20.01
CA SER A 7 28.91 10.60 -18.57
C SER A 7 28.27 9.28 -18.13
N GLU A 8 29.10 8.29 -17.78
CA GLU A 8 28.68 7.13 -17.00
C GLU A 8 28.09 7.64 -15.70
N GLN A 9 26.77 7.54 -15.56
CA GLN A 9 26.13 7.66 -14.25
C GLN A 9 26.54 6.45 -13.42
N PRO A 10 26.91 6.62 -12.14
CA PRO A 10 27.30 5.51 -11.30
C PRO A 10 26.09 4.58 -11.15
N GLN A 11 26.25 3.35 -11.63
CA GLN A 11 25.29 2.27 -11.45
C GLN A 11 25.20 2.02 -9.95
N SER A 12 24.22 2.63 -9.30
CA SER A 12 23.81 2.28 -7.94
C SER A 12 23.67 0.75 -7.92
N LEU A 13 24.48 0.08 -7.10
CA LEU A 13 24.38 -1.36 -6.87
C LEU A 13 23.02 -1.62 -6.20
N MET A 14 21.97 -1.71 -7.00
CA MET A 14 20.62 -2.03 -6.53
C MET A 14 20.68 -3.34 -5.76
N ARG A 15 20.18 -3.32 -4.52
CA ARG A 15 20.09 -4.52 -3.69
C ARG A 15 19.13 -5.51 -4.32
N SER A 16 19.34 -6.80 -4.03
CA SER A 16 18.40 -7.83 -4.45
C SER A 16 17.04 -7.62 -3.78
N GLU A 17 15.96 -7.89 -4.53
CA GLU A 17 14.58 -7.79 -4.03
C GLU A 17 14.41 -8.52 -2.68
N GLN A 18 14.99 -9.72 -2.57
CA GLN A 18 14.96 -10.52 -1.35
C GLN A 18 15.61 -9.82 -0.15
N ALA A 19 16.78 -9.20 -0.34
CA ALA A 19 17.48 -8.53 0.76
C ALA A 19 16.72 -7.30 1.25
N ILE A 20 16.01 -6.60 0.37
CA ILE A 20 15.17 -5.45 0.73
C ILE A 20 13.91 -5.95 1.45
N PHE A 21 13.29 -7.02 0.94
CA PHE A 21 12.11 -7.63 1.55
C PHE A 21 12.38 -8.18 2.95
N ASP A 22 13.54 -8.81 3.17
CA ASP A 22 13.94 -9.32 4.49
C ASP A 22 14.14 -8.18 5.50
N GLU A 23 14.67 -7.04 5.06
CA GLU A 23 14.78 -5.85 5.90
C GLU A 23 13.40 -5.28 6.23
N LEU A 24 12.49 -5.21 5.25
CA LEU A 24 11.11 -4.80 5.47
C LEU A 24 10.38 -5.73 6.45
N ALA A 25 10.59 -7.04 6.33
CA ALA A 25 10.04 -8.03 7.25
C ALA A 25 10.54 -7.84 8.68
N LYS A 26 11.84 -7.55 8.84
CA LYS A 26 12.45 -7.24 10.14
C LYS A 26 11.93 -5.91 10.71
N LEU A 27 11.67 -4.91 9.87
CA LEU A 27 11.04 -3.67 10.31
C LEU A 27 9.62 -3.93 10.80
N CYS A 28 8.84 -4.73 10.06
CA CYS A 28 7.46 -5.06 10.40
C CYS A 28 7.32 -5.84 11.72
N SER A 29 8.37 -6.55 12.16
CA SER A 29 8.39 -7.25 13.45
C SER A 29 8.86 -6.37 14.62
N SER A 30 9.12 -5.09 14.39
CA SER A 30 9.58 -4.18 15.45
C SER A 30 8.44 -3.85 16.44
N PRO A 31 8.75 -3.68 17.74
CA PRO A 31 7.77 -3.32 18.77
C PRO A 31 6.95 -2.07 18.40
N GLY A 32 5.63 -2.15 18.48
CA GLY A 32 4.75 -1.03 18.18
C GLY A 32 4.61 -0.69 16.68
N TYR A 33 5.17 -1.49 15.76
CA TYR A 33 5.09 -1.21 14.31
C TYR A 33 3.65 -1.17 13.76
N ILE A 34 2.69 -1.83 14.41
CA ILE A 34 1.26 -1.71 14.06
C ILE A 34 0.78 -0.25 14.02
N HIS A 35 1.36 0.64 14.84
CA HIS A 35 1.03 2.06 14.83
C HIS A 35 1.54 2.77 13.57
N ALA A 36 2.65 2.32 12.97
CA ALA A 36 3.11 2.82 11.68
C ALA A 36 2.14 2.43 10.57
N ILE A 37 1.69 1.16 10.54
CA ILE A 37 0.64 0.71 9.59
C ILE A 37 -0.65 1.51 9.78
N ALA A 38 -1.09 1.72 11.02
CA ALA A 38 -2.30 2.48 11.32
C ALA A 38 -2.18 3.94 10.84
N TYR A 39 -1.04 4.58 11.08
CA TYR A 39 -0.76 5.93 10.58
C TYR A 39 -0.78 5.99 9.05
N LEU A 40 -0.09 5.07 8.37
CA LEU A 40 -0.04 5.01 6.91
C LEU A 40 -1.44 4.79 6.33
N CYS A 41 -2.23 3.87 6.90
CA CYS A 41 -3.62 3.66 6.49
C CYS A 41 -4.47 4.93 6.66
N PHE A 42 -4.32 5.63 7.78
CA PHE A 42 -5.03 6.89 8.05
C PHE A 42 -4.60 8.04 7.12
N ARG A 43 -3.31 8.10 6.77
CA ARG A 43 -2.76 9.11 5.85
C ARG A 43 -3.22 8.86 4.41
N ASP A 44 -3.18 7.61 3.98
CA ASP A 44 -3.25 7.25 2.56
C ASP A 44 -4.64 6.83 2.09
N ASN A 45 -5.52 6.42 3.00
CA ASN A 45 -6.86 5.91 2.64
C ASN A 45 -8.02 6.77 3.14
N MET A 46 -7.76 7.86 3.86
CA MET A 46 -8.81 8.78 4.31
C MET A 46 -8.76 10.13 3.60
N ILE A 47 -9.90 10.57 3.09
CA ILE A 47 -10.11 11.92 2.56
C ILE A 47 -10.65 12.78 3.71
N ARG A 48 -9.90 13.81 4.10
CA ARG A 48 -10.27 14.69 5.21
C ARG A 48 -10.90 15.95 4.64
N TYR A 49 -12.20 16.12 4.85
CA TYR A 49 -12.93 17.33 4.42
C TYR A 49 -13.91 17.79 5.49
N SER A 50 -14.38 19.03 5.41
CA SER A 50 -15.37 19.58 6.32
C SER A 50 -16.46 20.28 5.52
N GLY A 51 -17.72 19.88 5.74
CA GLY A 51 -18.83 20.33 4.90
C GLY A 51 -18.81 19.60 3.56
N GLU A 52 -18.63 20.35 2.47
CA GLU A 52 -18.58 19.80 1.12
C GLU A 52 -17.15 19.38 0.74
N MET A 53 -17.02 18.21 0.12
CA MET A 53 -15.75 17.69 -0.38
C MET A 53 -15.32 18.49 -1.62
N LYS A 54 -14.07 18.96 -1.62
CA LYS A 54 -13.47 19.71 -2.74
C LYS A 54 -12.38 18.90 -3.43
N PRO A 55 -12.05 19.18 -4.70
CA PRO A 55 -10.95 18.53 -5.40
C PRO A 55 -9.61 18.62 -4.66
N GLU A 56 -9.38 19.72 -3.92
CA GLU A 56 -8.22 19.93 -3.05
C GLU A 56 -8.05 18.81 -2.01
N ASP A 57 -9.16 18.36 -1.42
CA ASP A 57 -9.19 17.35 -0.37
C ASP A 57 -8.77 15.97 -0.90
N MET A 58 -8.81 15.75 -2.22
CA MET A 58 -8.43 14.50 -2.88
C MET A 58 -7.00 14.51 -3.43
N ARG A 59 -6.30 15.66 -3.42
CA ARG A 59 -4.97 15.77 -4.08
C ARG A 59 -3.94 14.81 -3.51
N HIS A 60 -3.98 14.53 -2.21
CA HIS A 60 -3.05 13.59 -1.57
C HIS A 60 -3.22 12.16 -2.09
N MET A 61 -4.38 11.80 -2.63
CA MET A 61 -4.63 10.47 -3.22
C MET A 61 -3.76 10.20 -4.45
N PHE A 62 -3.22 11.24 -5.09
CA PHE A 62 -2.33 11.16 -6.24
C PHE A 62 -0.84 11.34 -5.86
N SER A 63 -0.53 11.40 -4.56
CA SER A 63 0.85 11.47 -4.09
C SER A 63 1.62 10.20 -4.46
N LYS A 64 2.86 10.35 -4.92
CA LYS A 64 3.77 9.21 -5.16
C LYS A 64 4.17 8.48 -3.87
N ASN A 65 4.07 9.16 -2.73
CA ASN A 65 4.42 8.60 -1.43
C ASN A 65 3.23 7.86 -0.78
N ARG A 66 2.05 7.87 -1.44
CA ARG A 66 0.88 7.16 -0.95
C ARG A 66 1.09 5.66 -1.15
N LEU A 67 0.96 4.88 -0.08
CA LEU A 67 0.99 3.44 -0.20
C LEU A 67 -0.23 2.91 -0.95
N ILE A 68 0.00 1.99 -1.88
CA ILE A 68 -1.07 1.27 -2.56
C ILE A 68 -1.55 0.08 -1.71
N ARG A 69 -2.68 -0.53 -2.11
CA ARG A 69 -3.29 -1.64 -1.37
C ARG A 69 -2.36 -2.84 -1.25
N THR A 70 -1.60 -3.18 -2.29
CA THR A 70 -0.69 -4.33 -2.29
C THR A 70 0.48 -4.11 -1.34
N GLU A 71 1.05 -2.91 -1.28
CA GLU A 71 2.05 -2.53 -0.28
C GLU A 71 1.48 -2.62 1.13
N THR A 72 0.33 -1.98 1.39
CA THR A 72 -0.35 -2.03 2.69
C THR A 72 -0.63 -3.48 3.12
N SER A 73 -1.12 -4.31 2.20
CA SER A 73 -1.41 -5.73 2.45
C SER A 73 -0.13 -6.53 2.71
N THR A 74 0.98 -6.17 2.06
CA THR A 74 2.30 -6.76 2.30
C THR A 74 2.79 -6.45 3.71
N LEU A 75 2.69 -5.19 4.15
CA LEU A 75 3.06 -4.80 5.52
C LEU A 75 2.23 -5.55 6.57
N ILE A 76 0.91 -5.63 6.37
CA ILE A 76 0.02 -6.39 7.26
C ILE A 76 0.41 -7.87 7.26
N GLY A 77 0.64 -8.45 6.08
CA GLY A 77 1.05 -9.85 5.91
C GLY A 77 2.40 -10.17 6.57
N LEU A 78 3.33 -9.20 6.61
CA LEU A 78 4.60 -9.33 7.32
C LEU A 78 4.44 -9.19 8.83
N LEU A 79 3.61 -8.25 9.28
CA LEU A 79 3.32 -8.05 10.70
C LEU A 79 2.70 -9.31 11.34
N ILE A 80 1.67 -9.90 10.71
CA ILE A 80 0.94 -11.04 11.29
C ILE A 80 1.74 -12.34 11.37
N LYS A 81 2.95 -12.38 10.79
CA LYS A 81 3.87 -13.53 10.93
C LYS A 81 4.53 -13.58 12.31
N ASN A 82 4.44 -12.52 13.09
CA ASN A 82 5.05 -12.38 14.41
C ASN A 82 3.99 -11.97 15.45
N GLU A 83 4.34 -12.04 16.73
CA GLU A 83 3.49 -11.48 17.79
C GLU A 83 3.34 -9.96 17.60
N ILE A 84 2.10 -9.48 17.71
CA ILE A 84 1.79 -8.07 17.49
C ILE A 84 1.89 -7.31 18.80
N ASP A 85 2.90 -6.45 18.89
CA ASP A 85 3.05 -5.52 20.00
C ASP A 85 2.27 -4.21 19.73
N CYS A 86 1.27 -3.95 20.56
CA CYS A 86 0.41 -2.77 20.46
C CYS A 86 0.86 -1.57 21.31
N ARG A 87 2.05 -1.61 21.93
CA ARG A 87 2.59 -0.45 22.67
C ARG A 87 2.85 0.70 21.70
N VAL A 88 2.45 1.91 22.11
CA VAL A 88 2.65 3.13 21.30
C VAL A 88 4.15 3.50 21.33
N PRO A 89 4.85 3.52 20.17
CA PRO A 89 6.26 3.92 20.13
C PRO A 89 6.41 5.42 20.40
N ALA A 90 7.62 5.83 20.81
CA ALA A 90 7.97 7.24 20.90
C ALA A 90 7.84 7.92 19.51
N PRO A 91 7.48 9.22 19.42
CA PRO A 91 7.23 9.88 18.13
C PRO A 91 8.38 9.78 17.13
N ASN A 92 9.63 9.89 17.58
CA ASN A 92 10.81 9.75 16.75
C ASN A 92 10.98 8.31 16.21
N VAL A 93 10.65 7.30 17.01
CA VAL A 93 10.69 5.89 16.59
C VAL A 93 9.59 5.61 15.57
N LEU A 94 8.38 6.13 15.80
CA LEU A 94 7.28 6.02 14.84
C LEU A 94 7.65 6.64 13.48
N GLN A 95 8.23 7.83 13.50
CA GLN A 95 8.68 8.51 12.28
C GLN A 95 9.75 7.68 11.55
N GLN A 96 10.72 7.12 12.27
CA GLN A 96 11.72 6.23 11.67
C GLN A 96 11.10 4.98 11.04
N TYR A 97 10.04 4.42 11.63
CA TYR A 97 9.32 3.29 11.01
C TYR A 97 8.65 3.69 9.71
N ILE A 98 8.01 4.87 9.67
CA ILE A 98 7.35 5.40 8.48
C ILE A 98 8.39 5.63 7.38
N ASP A 99 9.44 6.41 7.66
CA ASP A 99 10.46 6.78 6.67
C ASP A 99 11.16 5.54 6.08
N LYS A 100 11.52 4.57 6.94
CA LYS A 100 12.14 3.33 6.48
C LYS A 100 11.19 2.47 5.67
N THR A 101 9.90 2.43 6.03
CA THR A 101 8.90 1.68 5.27
C THR A 101 8.77 2.24 3.85
N GLU A 102 8.64 3.55 3.72
CA GLU A 102 8.54 4.21 2.41
C GLU A 102 9.81 4.03 1.58
N ALA A 103 10.99 4.19 2.19
CA ALA A 103 12.26 3.97 1.51
C ALA A 103 12.42 2.54 1.00
N LEU A 104 12.10 1.53 1.83
CA LEU A 104 12.21 0.12 1.45
C LEU A 104 11.18 -0.27 0.37
N LEU A 105 9.96 0.23 0.44
CA LEU A 105 8.94 -0.01 -0.59
C LEU A 105 9.31 0.66 -1.92
N GLN A 106 9.86 1.87 -1.88
CA GLN A 106 10.39 2.54 -3.08
C GLN A 106 11.59 1.78 -3.66
N GLU A 107 12.46 1.22 -2.83
CA GLU A 107 13.59 0.41 -3.27
C GLU A 107 13.11 -0.92 -3.90
N ILE A 108 12.10 -1.57 -3.32
CA ILE A 108 11.44 -2.74 -3.92
C ILE A 108 10.85 -2.39 -5.29
N HIS A 109 10.14 -1.26 -5.40
CA HIS A 109 9.57 -0.79 -6.66
C HIS A 109 10.64 -0.64 -7.75
N GLN A 110 11.76 0.01 -7.42
CA GLN A 110 12.90 0.20 -8.33
C GLN A 110 13.54 -1.13 -8.72
N SER A 111 13.77 -2.01 -7.74
CA SER A 111 14.37 -3.34 -7.95
C SER A 111 13.52 -4.20 -8.88
N MET A 112 12.20 -4.23 -8.68
CA MET A 112 11.26 -4.95 -9.56
C MET A 112 11.19 -4.34 -10.96
N SER A 113 11.25 -3.01 -11.06
CA SER A 113 11.21 -2.29 -12.34
C SER A 113 12.44 -2.54 -13.21
N ALA A 114 13.59 -2.89 -12.61
CA ALA A 114 14.86 -3.01 -13.32
C ALA A 114 14.80 -3.99 -14.50
N ALA A 115 14.12 -5.13 -14.31
CA ALA A 115 13.95 -6.13 -15.37
C ALA A 115 13.14 -5.57 -16.56
N PHE A 116 12.07 -4.82 -16.28
CA PHE A 116 11.24 -4.20 -17.31
C PHE A 116 12.05 -3.16 -18.11
N TRP A 117 12.76 -2.26 -17.43
CA TRP A 117 13.58 -1.24 -18.08
C TRP A 117 14.71 -1.83 -18.93
N ALA A 118 15.31 -2.95 -18.51
CA ALA A 118 16.34 -3.63 -19.30
C ALA A 118 15.79 -4.21 -20.62
N THR A 119 14.50 -4.53 -20.69
CA THR A 119 13.85 -5.06 -21.90
C THR A 119 13.23 -3.99 -22.78
N LEU A 120 13.14 -2.75 -22.30
CA LEU A 120 12.45 -1.67 -22.99
C LEU A 120 13.38 -1.02 -24.00
N ASP A 121 13.05 -1.13 -25.28
CA ASP A 121 13.74 -0.45 -26.37
C ASP A 121 12.97 0.83 -26.73
N PRO A 122 13.49 2.04 -26.38
CA PRO A 122 12.80 3.29 -26.65
C PRO A 122 12.51 3.53 -28.13
N THR A 123 13.29 2.93 -29.02
CA THR A 123 13.14 3.09 -30.48
C THR A 123 11.97 2.31 -31.06
N LYS A 124 11.47 1.33 -30.31
CA LYS A 124 10.32 0.47 -30.69
C LYS A 124 9.03 0.88 -30.00
N VAL A 125 9.04 1.95 -29.21
CA VAL A 125 7.85 2.50 -28.57
C VAL A 125 6.91 3.03 -29.66
N GLY A 126 5.82 2.29 -29.90
CA GLY A 126 4.83 2.58 -30.95
C GLY A 126 4.76 1.52 -32.06
N ASP A 127 5.71 0.58 -32.10
CA ASP A 127 5.60 -0.61 -32.95
C ASP A 127 4.54 -1.56 -32.36
N LYS A 128 3.52 -1.88 -33.15
CA LYS A 128 2.43 -2.81 -32.76
C LYS A 128 2.93 -4.23 -32.48
N ASN A 129 4.11 -4.60 -32.98
CA ASN A 129 4.71 -5.91 -32.78
C ASN A 129 5.70 -5.94 -31.59
N PHE A 130 5.99 -4.79 -30.97
CA PHE A 130 6.87 -4.75 -29.81
C PHE A 130 6.12 -5.15 -28.54
N ASN A 131 6.53 -6.26 -27.94
CA ASN A 131 6.03 -6.71 -26.65
C ASN A 131 7.18 -6.76 -25.63
N PRO A 132 7.23 -5.85 -24.63
CA PRO A 132 8.23 -5.90 -23.57
C PRO A 132 7.93 -6.97 -22.50
N PHE A 133 6.72 -7.54 -22.48
CA PHE A 133 6.27 -8.52 -21.49
C PHE A 133 6.60 -9.95 -21.91
N THR A 134 7.88 -10.29 -21.92
CA THR A 134 8.40 -11.56 -22.45
C THR A 134 8.71 -12.62 -21.39
N SER A 135 8.71 -12.27 -20.10
CA SER A 135 9.06 -13.18 -19.00
C SER A 135 8.30 -12.89 -17.71
N GLY A 136 8.32 -13.83 -16.77
CA GLY A 136 7.76 -13.59 -15.44
C GLY A 136 8.45 -12.46 -14.68
N ALA A 137 9.76 -12.25 -14.90
CA ALA A 137 10.53 -11.20 -14.23
C ALA A 137 10.04 -9.80 -14.59
N VAL A 138 9.72 -9.54 -15.86
CA VAL A 138 9.20 -8.24 -16.33
C VAL A 138 7.73 -8.00 -15.95
N LEU A 139 7.01 -9.06 -15.55
CA LEU A 139 5.62 -8.97 -15.12
C LEU A 139 5.46 -8.70 -13.61
N ARG A 140 6.53 -8.80 -12.81
CA ARG A 140 6.44 -8.65 -11.35
C ARG A 140 5.94 -7.27 -10.94
N GLU A 141 6.59 -6.22 -11.44
CA GLU A 141 6.21 -4.84 -11.14
C GLU A 141 4.77 -4.52 -11.54
N PRO A 142 4.31 -4.74 -12.79
CA PRO A 142 2.95 -4.38 -13.17
C PRO A 142 1.88 -5.21 -12.48
N ILE A 143 2.18 -6.44 -12.04
CA ILE A 143 1.26 -7.24 -11.22
C ILE A 143 1.18 -6.66 -9.80
N PHE A 144 2.29 -6.24 -9.21
CA PHE A 144 2.33 -5.78 -7.82
C PHE A 144 1.85 -4.32 -7.68
N TYR A 145 2.27 -3.45 -8.59
CA TYR A 145 2.01 -2.00 -8.58
C TYR A 145 0.89 -1.58 -9.54
N GLY A 146 0.29 -2.54 -10.24
CA GLY A 146 -0.86 -2.30 -11.10
C GLY A 146 -2.05 -1.66 -10.36
N GLY A 147 -2.80 -0.83 -11.08
CA GLY A 147 -3.98 -0.16 -10.53
C GLY A 147 -5.09 -1.15 -10.14
N GLU A 148 -5.90 -0.76 -9.16
CA GLU A 148 -7.06 -1.55 -8.74
C GLU A 148 -8.13 -1.58 -9.84
N SER A 149 -8.60 -2.77 -10.20
CA SER A 149 -9.60 -2.94 -11.28
C SER A 149 -11.04 -2.62 -10.86
N ALA A 150 -11.32 -2.53 -9.55
CA ALA A 150 -12.66 -2.30 -9.03
C ALA A 150 -12.61 -1.76 -7.58
N TYR A 151 -13.68 -1.09 -7.16
CA TYR A 151 -13.85 -0.62 -5.79
C TYR A 151 -14.14 -1.78 -4.83
N SER A 152 -13.82 -1.59 -3.54
CA SER A 152 -14.03 -2.59 -2.48
C SER A 152 -15.47 -3.08 -2.38
N PHE A 153 -16.45 -2.17 -2.53
CA PHE A 153 -17.87 -2.53 -2.51
C PHE A 153 -18.27 -3.39 -3.71
N GLN A 154 -17.64 -3.21 -4.88
CA GLN A 154 -17.92 -4.01 -6.07
C GLN A 154 -17.45 -5.44 -5.85
N TYR A 155 -16.24 -5.65 -5.32
CA TYR A 155 -15.78 -6.99 -4.96
C TYR A 155 -16.71 -7.67 -3.96
N ARG A 156 -17.15 -6.93 -2.93
CA ARG A 156 -18.09 -7.43 -1.92
C ARG A 156 -19.43 -7.83 -2.56
N ASP A 157 -20.04 -6.95 -3.34
CA ASP A 157 -21.40 -7.16 -3.86
C ASP A 157 -21.44 -8.14 -5.04
N LEU A 158 -20.33 -8.33 -5.75
CA LEU A 158 -20.19 -9.37 -6.78
C LEU A 158 -19.78 -10.72 -6.21
N SER A 159 -19.26 -10.78 -4.98
CA SER A 159 -18.78 -12.05 -4.39
C SER A 159 -19.86 -13.13 -4.28
N PRO A 160 -21.13 -12.86 -3.91
CA PRO A 160 -22.17 -13.90 -3.88
C PRO A 160 -22.41 -14.52 -5.25
N LYS A 161 -22.42 -13.71 -6.31
CA LYS A 161 -22.55 -14.20 -7.69
C LYS A 161 -21.33 -15.01 -8.12
N LYS A 162 -20.13 -14.54 -7.80
CA LYS A 162 -18.86 -15.19 -8.17
C LYS A 162 -18.73 -16.58 -7.57
N TYR A 163 -19.08 -16.75 -6.30
CA TYR A 163 -18.90 -18.00 -5.55
C TYR A 163 -20.21 -18.77 -5.31
N ALA A 164 -21.29 -18.46 -6.05
CA ALA A 164 -22.59 -19.10 -5.87
C ALA A 164 -22.50 -20.64 -5.99
N ARG A 165 -21.71 -21.12 -6.95
CA ARG A 165 -21.51 -22.57 -7.20
C ARG A 165 -20.64 -23.25 -6.14
N ASP A 166 -19.84 -22.48 -5.40
CA ASP A 166 -18.93 -22.99 -4.38
C ASP A 166 -19.53 -22.88 -2.97
N ASN A 167 -20.76 -22.36 -2.83
CA ASN A 167 -21.34 -22.06 -1.53
C ASN A 167 -21.49 -23.31 -0.64
N ASP A 168 -21.90 -24.44 -1.22
CA ASP A 168 -22.02 -25.70 -0.48
C ASP A 168 -20.65 -26.20 -0.02
N TRP A 169 -19.63 -26.07 -0.87
CA TRP A 169 -18.26 -26.40 -0.52
C TRP A 169 -17.72 -25.50 0.60
N LEU A 170 -17.96 -24.18 0.53
CA LEU A 170 -17.57 -23.23 1.57
C LEU A 170 -18.25 -23.54 2.91
N THR A 171 -19.53 -23.88 2.87
CA THR A 171 -20.29 -24.22 4.07
C THR A 171 -19.73 -25.49 4.71
N ALA A 172 -19.49 -26.54 3.92
CA ALA A 172 -18.96 -27.81 4.41
C ALA A 172 -17.51 -27.72 4.92
N ASN A 173 -16.64 -26.94 4.27
CA ASN A 173 -15.19 -26.96 4.53
C ASN A 173 -14.69 -25.75 5.32
N LYS A 174 -15.35 -24.60 5.22
CA LYS A 174 -14.95 -23.33 5.85
C LYS A 174 -15.92 -22.85 6.91
N ARG A 175 -17.07 -23.53 7.08
CA ARG A 175 -18.09 -23.25 8.09
C ARG A 175 -18.71 -21.85 7.97
N PHE A 176 -18.76 -21.31 6.75
CA PHE A 176 -19.52 -20.09 6.42
C PHE A 176 -20.07 -20.17 4.98
N SER A 177 -21.19 -19.49 4.73
CA SER A 177 -21.73 -19.29 3.37
C SER A 177 -21.13 -18.04 2.72
N ILE A 178 -21.14 -17.95 1.39
CA ILE A 178 -20.66 -16.74 0.71
C ILE A 178 -21.45 -15.49 1.12
N GLU A 179 -22.75 -15.66 1.38
CA GLU A 179 -23.61 -14.57 1.86
C GLU A 179 -23.20 -14.10 3.26
N ALA A 180 -22.85 -15.02 4.15
CA ALA A 180 -22.34 -14.68 5.47
C ALA A 180 -21.02 -13.90 5.37
N ALA A 181 -20.08 -14.36 4.53
CA ALA A 181 -18.82 -13.65 4.29
C ALA A 181 -19.04 -12.23 3.76
N ARG A 182 -19.94 -12.07 2.78
CA ARG A 182 -20.34 -10.77 2.23
C ARG A 182 -20.90 -9.85 3.33
N ASN A 183 -21.76 -10.38 4.20
CA ASN A 183 -22.38 -9.61 5.28
C ASN A 183 -21.39 -9.20 6.37
N VAL A 184 -20.42 -10.05 6.71
CA VAL A 184 -19.32 -9.69 7.62
C VAL A 184 -18.49 -8.54 7.04
N VAL A 185 -18.07 -8.64 5.77
CA VAL A 185 -17.32 -7.57 5.10
C VAL A 185 -18.13 -6.27 5.05
N HIS A 186 -19.44 -6.35 4.79
CA HIS A 186 -20.32 -5.19 4.83
C HIS A 186 -20.39 -4.56 6.22
N ALA A 187 -20.55 -5.36 7.27
CA ALA A 187 -20.63 -4.90 8.65
C ALA A 187 -19.32 -4.24 9.11
N ILE A 188 -18.17 -4.81 8.74
CA ILE A 188 -16.85 -4.22 9.02
C ILE A 188 -16.73 -2.85 8.37
N GLY A 189 -17.11 -2.71 7.09
CA GLY A 189 -17.07 -1.43 6.38
C GLY A 189 -17.91 -0.36 7.07
N ARG A 190 -19.17 -0.67 7.41
CA ARG A 190 -20.04 0.26 8.14
C ARG A 190 -19.46 0.68 9.48
N MET A 191 -18.93 -0.27 10.25
CA MET A 191 -18.29 0.02 11.53
C MET A 191 -17.06 0.92 11.35
N GLN A 192 -16.24 0.69 10.33
CA GLN A 192 -15.09 1.54 10.02
C GLN A 192 -15.49 2.97 9.66
N ASP A 193 -16.53 3.15 8.85
CA ASP A 193 -17.05 4.47 8.49
C ASP A 193 -17.52 5.24 9.73
N GLU A 194 -18.34 4.60 10.58
CA GLU A 194 -18.85 5.18 11.83
C GLU A 194 -17.70 5.58 12.78
N ARG A 195 -16.74 4.68 13.00
CA ARG A 195 -15.61 4.90 13.92
C ARG A 195 -14.64 5.97 13.40
N SER A 196 -14.41 6.00 12.10
CA SER A 196 -13.50 6.98 11.48
C SER A 196 -14.04 8.39 11.61
N ILE A 197 -15.33 8.60 11.35
CA ILE A 197 -16.00 9.89 11.52
C ILE A 197 -15.94 10.34 12.99
N ALA A 198 -16.29 9.47 13.93
CA ALA A 198 -16.27 9.79 15.36
C ALA A 198 -14.85 10.15 15.85
N THR A 199 -13.84 9.42 15.36
CA THR A 199 -12.43 9.69 15.68
C THR A 199 -11.98 11.05 15.14
N LEU A 200 -12.30 11.35 13.88
CA LEU A 200 -11.96 12.64 13.27
C LEU A 200 -12.64 13.82 13.99
N GLN A 201 -13.91 13.67 14.40
CA GLN A 201 -14.62 14.67 15.19
C GLN A 201 -13.95 14.89 16.56
N THR A 202 -13.55 13.81 17.23
CA THR A 202 -12.84 13.87 18.51
C THR A 202 -11.49 14.58 18.36
N MET A 203 -10.74 14.29 17.28
CA MET A 203 -9.47 14.97 16.99
C MET A 203 -9.67 16.46 16.71
N ARG A 204 -10.74 16.87 16.01
CA ARG A 204 -11.07 18.28 15.76
C ARG A 204 -11.49 19.03 17.03
N GLY A 205 -12.17 18.37 17.96
CA GLY A 205 -12.57 18.96 19.25
C GLY A 205 -11.43 19.10 20.26
N ARG A 206 -10.32 18.37 20.07
CA ARG A 206 -9.10 18.54 20.85
C ARG A 206 -8.25 19.65 20.22
N VAL A 207 -8.43 20.89 20.67
CA VAL A 207 -7.42 21.94 20.44
C VAL A 207 -6.11 21.42 21.02
N LEU A 208 -5.14 21.07 20.18
CA LEU A 208 -3.81 20.68 20.64
C LEU A 208 -3.19 21.89 21.35
N PRO A 209 -2.64 21.75 22.57
CA PRO A 209 -1.92 22.83 23.21
C PRO A 209 -0.75 23.27 22.31
N ALA A 210 -0.49 24.58 22.29
CA ALA A 210 0.50 25.23 21.43
C ALA A 210 1.93 24.65 21.55
N SER A 211 2.20 23.83 22.57
CA SER A 211 3.46 23.10 22.75
C SER A 211 3.77 22.06 21.67
N VAL A 212 2.79 21.63 20.87
CA VAL A 212 2.99 20.66 19.77
C VAL A 212 3.33 21.35 18.43
N LEU A 213 3.05 22.66 18.31
CA LEU A 213 3.30 23.44 17.08
C LEU A 213 4.69 24.12 17.04
N ALA A 214 5.51 23.96 18.09
CA ALA A 214 6.78 24.67 18.24
C ALA A 214 8.02 23.91 17.72
N TYR A 215 7.84 22.76 17.05
CA TYR A 215 8.93 22.03 16.36
C TYR A 215 8.57 21.76 14.90
N GLY A 216 8.38 22.84 14.15
CA GLY A 216 8.34 22.86 12.68
C GLY A 216 9.46 23.74 12.15
#